data_AF-A0A2N9MBF8-F1
#
_entry.id   AF-A0A2N9MBF8-F1
#
_cell.length_a   1.000
_cell.length_b   1.000
_cell.length_c   1.000
_cell.angle_alpha   90.00
_cell.angle_beta   90.00
_cell.angle_gamma   90.00
#
_symmetry.space_group_name_H-M   'P 1'
#
loop_
_entity.id
_entity.type
_entity.pdbx_description
1 polymer ?
#
loop_
_entity_poly.entity_id
_entity_poly.type
_entity_poly.pdbx_seq_one_letter_code
_entity_poly.pdbx_strand_id
1 'polypeptide(L)'
;MFELTPPIAADTAAGGDPFAGRLATAIRDRKGKVVAPAHAPVEGRLLRVEVRRTAPLAATLVLKLRTVEIGGVPVPLTADRDWRKLLSQRKGQVEIPMSFPWERNSGVFRVQGEHAVMKAGSQSDWITEAQ
;
A
#
# COMPACT_ATOMS: atom_id res chain seq x y z
N MET A 1 -6.53 7.31 2.32
CA MET A 1 -5.05 7.42 2.36
C MET A 1 -4.53 6.54 3.48
N PHE A 2 -3.48 5.75 3.22
CA PHE A 2 -2.86 4.81 4.17
C PHE A 2 -1.44 5.28 4.52
N GLU A 3 -1.03 5.07 5.76
CA GLU A 3 0.29 5.40 6.29
C GLU A 3 0.94 4.16 6.91
N LEU A 4 2.15 3.85 6.46
CA LEU A 4 2.94 2.72 6.99
C LEU A 4 3.44 3.03 8.41
N THR A 5 3.32 2.08 9.35
CA THR A 5 3.77 2.27 10.74
C THR A 5 5.21 1.76 10.97
N PRO A 6 5.52 0.44 10.93
CA PRO A 6 6.91 -0.02 10.84
C PRO A 6 7.54 0.22 9.47
N PRO A 7 8.83 0.56 9.39
CA PRO A 7 9.53 0.55 8.11
C PRO A 7 9.63 -0.87 7.54
N ILE A 8 9.71 -0.97 6.21
CA ILE A 8 9.96 -2.23 5.50
C ILE A 8 11.34 -2.15 4.83
N ALA A 9 12.28 -2.97 5.29
CA ALA A 9 13.59 -3.11 4.66
C ALA A 9 13.51 -4.15 3.54
N ALA A 10 13.76 -3.72 2.29
CA ALA A 10 13.57 -4.58 1.12
C ALA A 10 14.57 -5.72 1.02
N ASP A 11 15.72 -5.64 1.71
CA ASP A 11 16.74 -6.70 1.69
C ASP A 11 16.37 -7.90 2.53
N THR A 12 15.53 -7.69 3.55
CA THR A 12 15.12 -8.74 4.50
C THR A 12 13.67 -9.14 4.31
N ALA A 13 12.85 -8.26 3.72
CA ALA A 13 11.44 -8.54 3.46
C ALA A 13 11.25 -9.50 2.29
N ALA A 14 10.24 -10.35 2.39
CA ALA A 14 9.84 -11.30 1.38
C ALA A 14 8.34 -11.24 1.08
N GLY A 15 7.95 -11.84 -0.06
CA GLY A 15 6.54 -12.07 -0.34
C GLY A 15 5.91 -12.97 0.74
N GLY A 16 4.80 -12.53 1.30
CA GLY A 16 4.07 -13.18 2.38
C GLY A 16 4.21 -12.47 3.73
N ASP A 17 5.25 -11.65 3.91
CA ASP A 17 5.53 -10.97 5.17
C ASP A 17 4.39 -10.02 5.58
N PRO A 18 4.06 -9.95 6.88
CA PRO A 18 3.09 -8.99 7.37
C PRO A 18 3.66 -7.58 7.36
N PHE A 19 2.79 -6.60 7.17
CA PHE A 19 3.09 -5.21 7.49
C PHE A 19 1.90 -4.57 8.21
N ALA A 20 2.20 -3.53 8.98
CA ALA A 20 1.21 -2.75 9.68
C ALA A 20 1.22 -1.30 9.18
N GLY A 21 0.06 -0.66 9.29
CA GLY A 21 -0.08 0.76 9.09
C GLY A 21 -1.34 1.27 9.74
N ARG A 22 -1.75 2.45 9.31
CA ARG A 22 -2.97 3.10 9.77
C ARG A 22 -3.61 3.89 8.65
N LEU A 23 -4.92 4.09 8.76
CA LEU A 23 -5.62 5.01 7.88
C LEU A 23 -5.20 6.45 8.20
N ALA A 24 -4.68 7.19 7.22
CA ALA A 24 -4.45 8.62 7.37
C ALA A 24 -5.78 9.40 7.27
N THR A 25 -6.78 8.85 6.58
CA THR A 25 -8.11 9.46 6.40
C THR A 25 -9.20 8.42 6.62
N ALA A 26 -10.35 8.85 7.15
CA ALA A 26 -11.50 7.96 7.32
C ALA A 26 -11.97 7.37 5.98
N ILE A 27 -12.36 6.10 6.00
CA ILE A 27 -13.03 5.45 4.87
C ILE A 27 -14.52 5.73 4.96
N ARG A 28 -15.10 6.11 3.83
CA ARG A 28 -16.55 6.35 3.71
C ARG A 28 -17.13 5.42 2.65
N ASP A 29 -18.32 4.92 2.89
CA ASP A 29 -19.09 4.18 1.89
C ASP A 29 -19.61 5.10 0.77
N ARG A 30 -20.27 4.52 -0.23
CA ARG A 30 -20.89 5.26 -1.33
C ARG A 30 -21.99 6.24 -0.89
N LYS A 31 -22.56 6.04 0.31
CA LYS A 31 -23.57 6.93 0.92
C LYS A 31 -22.92 8.03 1.77
N GLY A 32 -21.59 8.08 1.84
CA GLY A 32 -20.83 9.04 2.63
C GLY A 32 -20.73 8.70 4.12
N LYS A 33 -21.25 7.56 4.57
CA LYS A 33 -21.16 7.09 5.96
C LYS A 33 -19.73 6.64 6.23
N VAL A 34 -19.16 7.07 7.36
CA VAL A 34 -17.84 6.59 7.80
C VAL A 34 -17.96 5.11 8.17
N VAL A 35 -17.23 4.26 7.45
CA VAL A 35 -17.16 2.82 7.69
C VAL A 35 -15.90 2.43 8.46
N ALA A 36 -14.80 3.17 8.30
CA ALA A 36 -13.62 3.03 9.14
C ALA A 36 -13.08 4.42 9.51
N PRO A 37 -12.76 4.69 10.79
CA PRO A 37 -12.30 6.00 11.22
C PRO A 37 -10.88 6.30 10.71
N ALA A 38 -10.52 7.58 10.71
CA ALA A 38 -9.12 7.96 10.54
C ALA A 38 -8.29 7.38 11.70
N HIS A 39 -7.02 7.12 11.44
CA HIS A 39 -6.05 6.48 12.33
C HIS A 39 -6.38 5.04 12.74
N ALA A 40 -7.41 4.42 12.14
CA ALA A 40 -7.68 3.01 12.37
C ALA A 40 -6.45 2.16 11.99
N PRO A 41 -6.03 1.22 12.85
CA PRO A 41 -5.00 0.24 12.52
C PRO A 41 -5.39 -0.58 11.29
N VAL A 42 -4.39 -0.83 10.44
CA VAL A 42 -4.56 -1.62 9.23
C VAL A 42 -3.43 -2.64 9.15
N GLU A 43 -3.79 -3.88 8.86
CA GLU A 43 -2.82 -4.93 8.59
C GLU A 43 -2.85 -5.32 7.13
N GLY A 44 -1.69 -5.73 6.62
CA GLY A 44 -1.55 -6.19 5.26
C GLY A 44 -0.42 -7.21 5.12
N ARG A 45 -0.22 -7.66 3.89
CA ARG A 45 0.90 -8.53 3.53
C ARG A 45 1.60 -8.06 2.27
N LEU A 46 2.92 -8.22 2.25
CA LEU A 46 3.69 -8.10 1.04
C LEU A 46 3.29 -9.25 0.10
N LEU A 47 2.90 -8.93 -1.13
CA LEU A 47 2.70 -9.92 -2.18
C LEU A 47 4.01 -10.24 -2.90
N ARG A 48 4.86 -9.23 -3.04
CA ARG A 48 6.14 -9.33 -3.75
C ARG A 48 7.14 -8.30 -3.24
N VAL A 49 8.39 -8.73 -3.19
CA VAL A 49 9.57 -7.90 -3.00
C VAL A 49 10.53 -8.25 -4.13
N GLU A 50 10.89 -7.27 -4.94
CA GLU A 50 11.83 -7.43 -6.05
C GLU A 50 12.96 -6.43 -5.89
N VAL A 51 14.16 -6.90 -5.58
CA VAL A 51 15.36 -6.07 -5.43
C VAL A 51 16.15 -6.10 -6.74
N ARG A 52 16.31 -4.94 -7.37
CA ARG A 52 17.20 -4.73 -8.50
C ARG A 52 18.58 -4.35 -8.01
N ARG A 53 19.52 -5.27 -8.23
CA ARG A 53 20.95 -5.09 -7.89
C ARG A 53 21.78 -4.51 -9.04
N THR A 54 21.15 -4.23 -10.17
CA THR A 54 21.76 -3.54 -11.32
C THR A 54 21.31 -2.09 -11.35
N ALA A 55 22.20 -1.17 -11.70
CA ALA A 55 21.90 0.26 -11.72
C ALA A 55 20.68 0.59 -12.62
N PRO A 56 19.73 1.42 -12.15
CA PRO A 56 19.68 2.02 -10.81
C PRO A 56 19.23 1.00 -9.75
N LEU A 57 19.97 0.94 -8.63
CA LEU A 57 19.63 0.14 -7.46
C LEU A 57 18.27 0.58 -6.92
N ALA A 58 17.34 -0.37 -6.84
CA ALA A 58 15.99 -0.10 -6.37
C ALA A 58 15.32 -1.39 -5.90
N ALA A 59 14.31 -1.27 -5.05
CA ALA A 59 13.39 -2.35 -4.77
C ALA A 59 11.95 -1.96 -5.14
N THR A 60 11.20 -2.96 -5.60
CA THR A 60 9.76 -2.88 -5.83
C THR A 60 9.06 -3.70 -4.76
N LEU A 61 8.20 -3.04 -3.99
CA LEU A 61 7.38 -3.65 -2.95
C LEU A 61 5.93 -3.64 -3.40
N VAL A 62 5.28 -4.79 -3.37
CA VAL A 62 3.84 -4.91 -3.65
C VAL A 62 3.13 -5.24 -2.35
N LEU A 63 2.32 -4.31 -1.87
CA LEU A 63 1.63 -4.39 -0.60
C LEU A 63 0.14 -4.64 -0.85
N LYS A 64 -0.49 -5.52 -0.06
CA LYS A 64 -1.93 -5.74 -0.07
C LYS A 64 -2.51 -5.56 1.32
N LEU A 65 -3.44 -4.62 1.47
CA LEU A 65 -4.21 -4.47 2.71
C LEU A 65 -5.12 -5.70 2.89
N ARG A 66 -5.30 -6.13 4.14
CA ARG A 66 -6.08 -7.31 4.52
C ARG A 66 -7.24 -6.93 5.40
N THR A 67 -6.95 -6.20 6.47
CA THR A 67 -7.92 -5.88 7.52
C THR A 67 -7.74 -4.45 7.99
N VAL A 68 -8.83 -3.86 8.46
CA VAL A 68 -8.84 -2.61 9.22
C VAL A 68 -9.53 -2.87 10.54
N GLU A 69 -9.01 -2.32 11.64
CA GLU A 69 -9.69 -2.41 12.93
C GLU A 69 -10.80 -1.37 13.03
N ILE A 70 -12.00 -1.83 13.34
CA ILE A 70 -13.19 -0.99 13.59
C ILE A 70 -13.72 -1.34 14.97
N GLY A 71 -13.62 -0.39 15.90
CA GLY A 71 -14.07 -0.62 17.29
C GLY A 71 -13.35 -1.76 17.99
N GLY A 72 -12.07 -2.00 17.66
CA GLY A 72 -11.26 -3.11 18.21
C GLY A 72 -11.51 -4.46 17.53
N VAL A 73 -12.32 -4.51 16.47
CA VAL A 73 -12.59 -5.73 15.70
C VAL A 73 -11.91 -5.65 14.33
N PRO A 74 -11.12 -6.65 13.92
CA PRO A 74 -10.53 -6.69 12.59
C PRO A 74 -11.61 -7.01 11.54
N VAL A 75 -11.80 -6.10 10.59
CA VAL A 75 -12.77 -6.22 9.49
C VAL A 75 -12.01 -6.33 8.16
N PRO A 76 -12.41 -7.25 7.26
CA PRO A 76 -11.79 -7.36 5.93
C PRO A 76 -11.83 -6.05 5.16
N LEU A 77 -10.68 -5.65 4.62
CA LEU A 77 -10.52 -4.44 3.83
C LEU A 77 -10.01 -4.81 2.44
N THR A 78 -10.68 -4.28 1.41
CA THR A 78 -10.17 -4.32 0.05
C THR A 78 -9.80 -2.90 -0.39
N ALA A 79 -8.58 -2.73 -0.91
CA ALA A 79 -8.13 -1.43 -1.40
C ALA A 79 -8.00 -1.46 -2.91
N ASP A 80 -8.75 -0.62 -3.61
CA ASP A 80 -8.57 -0.38 -5.05
C ASP A 80 -7.74 0.88 -5.28
N ARG A 81 -7.03 0.95 -6.41
CA ARG A 81 -6.33 2.19 -6.76
C ARG A 81 -7.32 3.15 -7.39
N ASP A 82 -7.15 4.44 -7.08
CA ASP A 82 -7.76 5.48 -7.90
C ASP A 82 -7.03 5.57 -9.24
N TRP A 83 -7.41 4.70 -10.18
CA TRP A 83 -6.83 4.72 -11.52
C TRP A 83 -7.09 6.05 -12.22
N ARG A 84 -8.20 6.74 -11.94
CA ARG A 84 -8.53 8.04 -12.57
C ARG A 84 -7.55 9.12 -12.12
N LYS A 85 -7.22 9.15 -10.81
CA LYS A 85 -6.21 10.06 -10.27
C LYS A 85 -4.81 9.76 -10.80
N LEU A 86 -4.42 8.48 -10.89
CA LEU A 86 -3.14 8.08 -11.49
C LEU A 86 -3.03 8.47 -12.98
N LEU A 87 -4.09 8.29 -13.76
CA LEU A 87 -4.11 8.70 -15.16
C LEU A 87 -4.08 10.23 -15.32
N SER A 88 -4.63 10.98 -14.38
CA SER A 88 -4.58 12.45 -14.41
C SER A 88 -3.20 13.03 -14.06
N GLN A 89 -2.37 12.28 -13.33
CA GLN A 89 -0.98 12.65 -13.00
C GLN A 89 0.03 12.33 -14.14
N ARG A 90 -0.44 11.88 -15.31
CA ARG A 90 0.34 11.48 -16.51
C ARG A 90 1.24 12.56 -17.17
N LYS A 91 1.52 13.70 -16.53
CA LYS A 91 2.42 14.72 -17.09
C LYS A 91 3.92 14.48 -16.82
N GLY A 92 4.30 13.31 -16.28
CA GLY A 92 5.71 12.91 -16.11
C GLY A 92 5.86 11.39 -16.20
N GLN A 93 7.05 10.94 -16.60
CA GLN A 93 7.46 9.53 -16.66
C GLN A 93 7.32 8.85 -15.30
N VAL A 94 6.12 8.36 -14.99
CA VAL A 94 5.90 7.42 -13.90
C VAL A 94 6.02 6.04 -14.53
N GLU A 95 7.10 5.32 -14.24
CA GLU A 95 7.12 3.87 -14.43
C GLU A 95 6.03 3.30 -13.53
N ILE A 96 4.88 2.97 -14.11
CA ILE A 96 3.87 2.15 -13.44
C ILE A 96 4.44 0.74 -13.51
N PRO A 97 4.96 0.17 -12.41
CA PRO A 97 5.49 -1.18 -12.49
C PRO A 97 4.29 -2.06 -12.77
N MET A 98 4.35 -2.82 -13.87
CA MET A 98 3.23 -3.66 -14.30
C MET A 98 2.82 -4.55 -13.13
N SER A 99 1.60 -4.34 -12.64
CA SER A 99 1.02 -5.21 -11.64
C SER A 99 0.61 -6.50 -12.33
N PHE A 100 0.98 -7.65 -11.77
CA PHE A 100 0.52 -8.92 -12.31
C PHE A 100 -1.00 -9.09 -12.10
N PRO A 101 -1.70 -9.91 -12.90
CA PRO A 101 -3.14 -10.13 -12.75
C PRO A 101 -3.59 -10.60 -11.36
N TRP A 102 -2.71 -11.24 -10.59
CA TRP A 102 -2.95 -11.68 -9.20
C TRP A 102 -2.61 -10.62 -8.14
N GLU A 103 -2.00 -9.49 -8.53
CA GLU A 103 -1.70 -8.34 -7.68
C GLU A 103 -2.88 -7.33 -7.64
N ARG A 104 -4.10 -7.78 -7.95
CA ARG A 104 -5.30 -6.94 -7.81
C ARG A 104 -5.47 -6.48 -6.37
N ASN A 105 -5.98 -5.25 -6.23
CA ASN A 105 -6.25 -4.60 -4.96
C ASN A 105 -4.97 -4.45 -4.12
N SER A 106 -3.86 -4.13 -4.79
CA SER A 106 -2.53 -3.96 -4.20
C SER A 106 -1.83 -2.69 -4.72
N GLY A 107 -0.86 -2.23 -3.95
CA GLY A 107 -0.10 -1.01 -4.16
C GLY A 107 1.32 -1.39 -4.45
N VAL A 108 1.88 -0.81 -5.50
CA VAL A 108 3.25 -1.09 -5.92
C VAL A 108 4.05 0.16 -5.64
N PHE A 109 5.11 -0.02 -4.87
CA PHE A 109 5.97 1.05 -4.38
C PHE A 109 7.39 0.77 -4.86
N ARG A 110 8.01 1.76 -5.50
CA ARG A 110 9.42 1.71 -5.86
C ARG A 110 10.20 2.55 -4.86
N VAL A 111 11.19 1.94 -4.21
CA VAL A 111 12.14 2.59 -3.32
C VAL A 111 13.52 2.52 -3.96
N GLN A 112 14.24 3.64 -4.02
CA GLN A 112 15.56 3.72 -4.63
C GLN A 112 16.66 3.57 -3.57
N GLY A 113 17.83 3.10 -4.01
CA GLY A 113 19.05 3.04 -3.20
C GLY A 113 19.54 1.61 -2.97
N GLU A 114 20.81 1.53 -2.58
CA GLU A 114 21.40 0.35 -1.95
C GLU A 114 20.77 0.22 -0.55
N HIS A 115 20.30 -0.97 -0.18
CA HIS A 115 19.51 -1.19 1.02
C HIS A 115 18.19 -0.40 1.06
N ALA A 116 17.38 -0.53 0.03
CA ALA A 116 16.14 0.24 -0.11
C ALA A 116 15.16 -0.03 1.07
N VAL A 117 14.72 1.04 1.74
CA VAL A 117 13.78 0.97 2.86
C VAL A 117 12.56 1.84 2.58
N MET A 118 11.36 1.25 2.68
CA MET A 118 10.13 2.03 2.78
C MET A 118 9.97 2.51 4.22
N LYS A 119 10.12 3.83 4.43
CA LYS A 119 10.17 4.41 5.76
C LYS A 119 8.80 4.40 6.44
N ALA A 120 8.80 4.30 7.76
CA ALA A 120 7.63 4.65 8.58
C ALA A 120 7.10 6.04 8.20
N GLY A 121 5.78 6.22 8.23
CA GLY A 121 5.12 7.45 7.79
C GLY A 121 4.98 7.60 6.28
N SER A 122 5.44 6.64 5.46
CA SER A 122 5.20 6.65 4.02
C SER A 122 3.70 6.61 3.75
N GLN A 123 3.19 7.64 3.08
CA GLN A 123 1.77 7.78 2.75
C GLN A 123 1.48 7.37 1.32
N SER A 124 0.27 6.85 1.11
CA SER A 124 -0.17 6.37 -0.19
C SER A 124 -1.66 6.58 -0.40
N ASP A 125 -1.99 7.02 -1.61
CA ASP A 125 -3.36 7.26 -2.06
C ASP A 125 -3.97 5.95 -2.55
N TRP A 126 -4.83 5.37 -1.72
CA TRP A 126 -5.67 4.22 -2.06
C TRP A 126 -7.13 4.62 -1.97
N ILE A 127 -7.96 4.11 -2.87
CA ILE A 127 -9.38 3.97 -2.62
C ILE A 127 -9.54 2.70 -1.80
N THR A 128 -10.25 2.77 -0.70
CA THR A 128 -10.38 1.66 0.23
C THR A 128 -11.86 1.43 0.45
N GLU A 129 -12.29 0.18 0.28
CA GLU A 129 -13.66 -0.27 0.53
C GLU A 129 -13.60 -1.35 1.62
N ALA A 130 -14.32 -1.11 2.73
CA ALA A 130 -14.59 -2.15 3.72
C ALA A 130 -15.67 -3.09 3.15
N GLN A 131 -15.48 -4.40 3.30
CA GLN A 131 -16.49 -5.40 2.90
C GLN A 131 -17.53 -5.64 3.98
#